data_AF-A0A812WAQ9-F1
#
_entry.id   AF-A0A812WAQ9-F1
#
_cell.length_a   1.000
_cell.length_b   1.000
_cell.length_c   1.000
_cell.angle_alpha   90.00
_cell.angle_beta   90.00
_cell.angle_gamma   90.00
#
_symmetry.space_group_name_H-M   'P 1'
#
loop_
_entity.id
_entity.type
_entity.pdbx_description
1 polymer ?
#
loop_
_entity_poly.entity_id
_entity_poly.type
_entity_poly.pdbx_seq_one_letter_code
_entity_poly.pdbx_strand_id
1 'polypeptide(L)'
;MVQEFDAGLVLHQERIAVEDVDTAFSVYRKLLPVTARCAREVFSMYFSPAGLPEGTEQKGESSYHFRKLPFDGVIQPEWPDPQVERFIRAMYFPPFDGAAALVDGHRMLVDSMEAKRVDEVLPKGVCLCVTHE
;
A
#
# COMPACT_ATOMS: atom_id res chain seq x y z
N MET A 1 9.51 -6.98 22.59
CA MET A 1 10.36 -6.61 21.43
C MET A 1 11.63 -7.45 21.48
N VAL A 2 12.26 -7.72 20.34
CA VAL A 2 13.49 -8.51 20.20
C VAL A 2 14.51 -7.75 19.33
N GLN A 3 15.70 -8.31 19.10
CA GLN A 3 16.77 -7.63 18.35
C GLN A 3 16.45 -7.53 16.85
N GLU A 4 15.78 -8.55 16.32
CA GLU A 4 15.39 -8.67 14.92
C GLU A 4 14.19 -7.77 14.59
N PHE A 5 14.17 -7.23 13.37
CA PHE A 5 13.09 -6.35 12.91
C PHE A 5 11.74 -7.08 12.92
N ASP A 6 10.75 -6.48 13.60
CA ASP A 6 9.37 -6.93 13.65
C ASP A 6 9.19 -8.42 13.98
N ALA A 7 10.12 -9.04 14.71
CA ALA A 7 10.08 -10.49 15.05
C ALA A 7 9.57 -10.79 16.46
N GLY A 8 9.06 -9.79 17.17
CA GLY A 8 8.51 -9.97 18.52
C GLY A 8 7.22 -10.80 18.52
N LEU A 9 6.91 -11.40 19.68
CA LEU A 9 5.62 -12.06 19.89
C LEU A 9 4.46 -11.06 19.77
N VAL A 10 3.39 -11.50 19.12
CA VAL A 10 2.17 -10.72 18.89
C VAL A 10 1.28 -10.80 20.13
N LEU A 11 0.97 -9.65 20.73
CA LEU A 11 0.08 -9.57 21.89
C LEU A 11 -1.40 -9.51 21.50
N HIS A 12 -1.70 -8.82 20.40
CA HIS A 12 -3.06 -8.64 19.88
C HIS A 12 -2.99 -8.29 18.40
N GLN A 13 -3.95 -8.78 17.62
CA GLN A 13 -4.01 -8.59 16.18
C GLN A 13 -5.46 -8.51 15.71
N GLU A 14 -5.72 -7.57 14.81
CA GLU A 14 -7.01 -7.37 14.16
C GLU A 14 -6.87 -7.59 12.65
N ARG A 15 -7.96 -8.01 12.01
CA ARG A 15 -8.03 -8.16 10.55
C ARG A 15 -8.86 -7.03 9.96
N ILE A 16 -8.43 -6.53 8.80
CA ILE A 16 -9.19 -5.58 7.99
C ILE A 16 -9.34 -6.15 6.57
N ALA A 17 -10.47 -5.84 5.93
CA ALA A 17 -10.65 -6.10 4.52
C ALA A 17 -10.00 -4.99 3.69
N VAL A 18 -9.29 -5.38 2.63
CA VAL A 18 -8.78 -4.50 1.59
C VAL A 18 -9.58 -4.83 0.33
N GLU A 19 -10.34 -3.86 -0.15
CA GLU A 19 -11.23 -4.00 -1.30
C GLU A 19 -10.50 -3.65 -2.59
N ASP A 20 -11.06 -4.05 -3.74
CA ASP A 20 -10.46 -3.75 -5.05
C ASP A 20 -10.41 -2.25 -5.37
N VAL A 21 -11.20 -1.44 -4.67
CA VAL A 21 -11.23 0.02 -4.81
C VAL A 21 -10.30 0.74 -3.82
N ASP A 22 -9.67 0.03 -2.90
CA ASP A 22 -8.82 0.66 -1.89
C ASP A 22 -7.51 1.18 -2.48
N THR A 23 -7.12 2.38 -2.05
CA THR A 23 -5.82 2.98 -2.29
C THR A 23 -4.95 2.89 -1.05
N ALA A 24 -3.64 3.14 -1.17
CA ALA A 24 -2.78 3.24 0.02
C ALA A 24 -3.31 4.28 1.02
N PHE A 25 -3.85 5.40 0.52
CA PHE A 25 -4.51 6.42 1.36
C PHE A 25 -5.77 5.91 2.08
N SER A 26 -6.67 5.19 1.40
CA SER A 26 -7.89 4.68 2.05
C SER A 26 -7.58 3.57 3.06
N VAL A 27 -6.63 2.68 2.75
CA VAL A 27 -6.15 1.65 3.69
C VAL A 27 -5.55 2.30 4.93
N TYR A 28 -4.71 3.32 4.77
CA TYR A 28 -4.18 4.08 5.91
C TYR A 28 -5.29 4.64 6.80
N ARG A 29 -6.34 5.24 6.21
CA ARG A 29 -7.48 5.75 6.98
C ARG A 29 -8.27 4.64 7.68
N LYS A 30 -8.43 3.47 7.06
CA LYS A 30 -9.06 2.29 7.68
C LYS A 30 -8.23 1.76 8.87
N LEU A 31 -6.91 1.84 8.79
CA LEU A 31 -6.01 1.39 9.86
C LEU A 31 -6.07 2.26 11.12
N LEU A 32 -6.35 3.57 11.01
CA LEU A 32 -6.36 4.49 12.14
C LEU A 32 -7.28 4.04 13.32
N PRO A 33 -8.59 3.79 13.12
CA PRO A 33 -9.46 3.36 14.21
C PRO A 33 -9.11 1.96 14.71
N VAL A 34 -8.60 1.08 13.85
CA VAL A 34 -8.21 -0.29 14.22
C VAL A 34 -6.97 -0.27 15.11
N THR A 35 -5.98 0.54 14.75
CA THR A 35 -4.75 0.74 15.54
C THR A 35 -5.08 1.29 16.92
N ALA A 36 -5.97 2.30 17.01
CA ALA A 36 -6.43 2.83 18.29
C ALA A 36 -7.15 1.75 19.15
N ARG A 37 -7.92 0.87 18.50
CA ARG A 37 -8.59 -0.25 19.16
C ARG A 37 -7.57 -1.26 19.72
N CYS A 38 -6.60 -1.67 18.91
CA CYS A 38 -5.53 -2.59 19.33
C CYS A 38 -4.73 -2.02 20.50
N ALA A 39 -4.35 -0.74 20.41
CA ALA A 39 -3.60 -0.08 21.48
C ALA A 39 -4.40 -0.05 22.79
N ARG A 40 -5.69 0.32 22.73
CA ARG A 40 -6.57 0.32 23.89
C ARG A 40 -6.69 -1.07 24.52
N GLU A 41 -6.80 -2.12 23.71
CA GLU A 41 -6.90 -3.50 24.19
C GLU A 41 -5.62 -3.93 24.91
N VAL A 42 -4.45 -3.71 24.29
CA VAL A 42 -3.16 -4.04 24.89
C VAL A 42 -2.91 -3.24 26.18
N PHE A 43 -3.25 -1.95 26.22
CA PHE A 43 -3.13 -1.16 27.45
C PHE A 43 -4.09 -1.64 28.54
N SER A 44 -5.31 -2.05 28.17
CA SER A 44 -6.26 -2.60 29.15
C SER A 44 -5.73 -3.89 29.77
N MET A 45 -5.10 -4.77 28.99
CA MET A 45 -4.40 -5.96 29.51
C MET A 45 -3.24 -5.56 30.43
N TYR A 46 -2.40 -4.62 29.99
CA TYR A 46 -1.24 -4.17 30.75
C TYR A 46 -1.58 -3.63 32.14
N PHE A 47 -2.64 -2.83 32.25
CA PHE A 47 -3.10 -2.27 33.54
C PHE A 47 -4.01 -3.18 34.34
N SER A 48 -4.39 -4.35 33.79
CA SER A 48 -5.17 -5.33 34.52
C SER A 48 -4.32 -6.09 35.56
N PRO A 49 -4.91 -6.62 36.64
CA PRO A 49 -4.18 -7.47 37.58
C PRO A 49 -3.53 -8.72 36.96
N ALA A 50 -4.04 -9.19 35.80
CA ALA A 50 -3.49 -10.32 35.07
C ALA A 50 -2.23 -9.94 34.25
N GLY A 51 -2.06 -8.66 33.91
CA GLY A 51 -0.95 -8.18 33.08
C GLY A 51 -1.06 -8.58 31.60
N LEU A 52 0.06 -8.44 30.88
CA LEU A 52 0.14 -8.84 29.46
C LEU A 52 0.24 -10.36 29.31
N PRO A 53 -0.37 -10.94 28.26
CA PRO A 53 -0.12 -12.34 27.90
C PRO A 53 1.32 -12.52 27.38
N GLU A 54 1.80 -13.77 27.32
CA GLU A 54 3.10 -14.08 26.71
C GLU A 54 3.18 -13.69 25.22
N GLY A 55 2.04 -13.69 24.53
CA GLY A 55 1.91 -13.42 23.09
C GLY A 55 2.06 -14.68 22.24
N THR A 56 1.94 -14.52 20.92
CA THR A 56 2.03 -15.62 19.96
C THR A 56 2.99 -15.31 18.83
N GLU A 57 3.67 -16.32 18.30
CA GLU A 57 4.46 -16.17 17.08
C GLU A 57 3.60 -15.78 15.87
N GLN A 58 4.22 -15.06 14.93
CA GLN A 58 3.58 -14.74 13.66
C GLN A 58 3.40 -16.01 12.82
N LYS A 59 2.30 -16.08 12.09
CA LYS A 59 1.96 -17.23 11.23
C LYS A 59 2.01 -16.81 9.76
N GLY A 60 2.71 -17.57 8.94
CA GLY A 60 2.79 -17.38 7.49
C GLY A 60 4.22 -17.08 7.01
N GLU A 61 4.35 -16.85 5.71
CA GLU A 61 5.61 -16.41 5.12
C GLU A 61 5.93 -14.98 5.54
N SER A 62 7.19 -14.72 5.89
CA SER A 62 7.66 -13.39 6.21
C SER A 62 8.26 -12.72 4.98
N SER A 63 8.14 -11.40 4.91
CA SER A 63 8.77 -10.58 3.89
C SER A 63 9.22 -9.26 4.50
N TYR A 64 10.25 -8.66 3.91
CA TYR A 64 10.79 -7.38 4.35
C TYR A 64 10.78 -6.40 3.18
N HIS A 65 10.19 -5.22 3.41
CA HIS A 65 10.10 -4.16 2.41
C HIS A 65 10.92 -2.95 2.85
N PHE A 66 11.92 -2.59 2.05
CA PHE A 66 12.74 -1.41 2.32
C PHE A 66 11.92 -0.14 2.22
N ARG A 67 12.39 0.92 2.90
CA ARG A 67 11.88 2.29 2.73
C ARG A 67 12.38 2.91 1.42
N LYS A 68 12.18 2.21 0.30
CA LYS A 68 12.45 2.66 -1.07
C LYS A 68 11.15 2.60 -1.86
N LEU A 69 10.94 3.59 -2.73
CA LEU A 69 9.81 3.58 -3.65
C LEU A 69 9.93 2.38 -4.62
N PRO A 70 8.91 1.53 -4.73
CA PRO A 70 8.96 0.39 -5.63
C PRO A 70 9.07 0.88 -7.08
N PHE A 71 10.04 0.33 -7.82
CA PHE A 71 10.31 0.68 -9.23
C PHE A 71 10.45 2.19 -9.48
N ASP A 72 10.89 2.93 -8.47
CA ASP A 72 11.00 4.40 -8.48
C ASP A 72 9.67 5.10 -8.88
N GLY A 73 8.54 4.44 -8.60
CA GLY A 73 7.20 4.93 -8.89
C GLY A 73 6.77 4.74 -10.36
N VAL A 74 7.53 4.00 -11.17
CA VAL A 74 7.28 3.84 -12.61
C VAL A 74 6.62 2.48 -12.91
N ILE A 75 5.53 2.52 -13.68
CA ILE A 75 4.83 1.36 -14.22
C ILE A 75 5.75 0.64 -15.21
N GLN A 76 5.85 -0.69 -15.09
CA GLN A 76 6.67 -1.49 -16.00
C GLN A 76 5.86 -1.95 -17.22
N PRO A 77 6.38 -1.82 -18.46
CA PRO A 77 5.64 -2.15 -19.70
C PRO A 77 5.18 -3.61 -19.80
N GLU A 78 5.89 -4.54 -19.17
CA GLU A 78 5.60 -5.97 -19.20
C GLU A 78 4.52 -6.41 -18.21
N TRP A 79 4.03 -5.52 -17.35
CA TRP A 79 3.03 -5.87 -16.35
C TRP A 79 1.66 -6.08 -16.98
N PRO A 80 0.90 -7.11 -16.55
CA PRO A 80 -0.48 -7.26 -16.95
C PRO A 80 -1.35 -6.17 -16.29
N ASP A 81 -2.43 -5.76 -16.95
CA ASP A 81 -3.32 -4.68 -16.48
C ASP A 81 -3.72 -4.77 -15.00
N PRO A 82 -4.08 -5.95 -14.43
CA PRO A 82 -4.44 -6.04 -13.01
C PRO A 82 -3.29 -5.68 -12.07
N GLN A 83 -2.04 -5.89 -12.49
CA GLN A 83 -0.87 -5.49 -11.71
C GLN A 83 -0.64 -3.97 -11.80
N VAL A 84 -0.82 -3.39 -13.00
CA VAL A 84 -0.73 -1.94 -13.21
C VAL A 84 -1.79 -1.21 -12.37
N GLU A 85 -3.02 -1.69 -12.39
CA GLU A 85 -4.12 -1.11 -11.61
C GLU A 85 -3.83 -1.13 -10.10
N ARG A 86 -3.38 -2.27 -9.56
CA ARG A 86 -2.96 -2.38 -8.15
C ARG A 86 -1.80 -1.43 -7.82
N PHE A 87 -0.85 -1.28 -8.73
CA PHE A 87 0.29 -0.38 -8.53
C PHE A 87 -0.16 1.09 -8.47
N ILE A 88 -1.03 1.54 -9.37
CA ILE A 88 -1.60 2.88 -9.35
C ILE A 88 -2.30 3.16 -8.02
N ARG A 89 -3.14 2.23 -7.55
CA ARG A 89 -3.83 2.36 -6.25
C ARG A 89 -2.87 2.37 -5.05
N ALA A 90 -1.82 1.56 -5.09
CA ALA A 90 -0.79 1.52 -4.04
C ALA A 90 0.06 2.78 -3.99
N MET A 91 0.24 3.47 -5.12
CA MET A 91 1.00 4.72 -5.21
C MET A 91 0.17 5.96 -4.85
N TYR A 92 -1.16 5.86 -4.79
CA TYR A 92 -2.01 6.98 -4.43
C TYR A 92 -1.96 7.29 -2.92
N PHE A 93 -1.20 8.33 -2.56
CA PHE A 93 -1.13 8.87 -1.21
C PHE A 93 -0.82 10.38 -1.21
N PRO A 94 -1.84 11.25 -1.29
CA PRO A 94 -1.62 12.70 -1.24
C PRO A 94 -0.90 13.14 0.06
N PRO A 95 0.06 14.08 0.00
CA PRO A 95 0.43 14.93 -1.15
C PRO A 95 1.59 14.37 -2.00
N PHE A 96 1.93 13.08 -1.89
CA PHE A 96 3.01 12.49 -2.68
C PHE A 96 2.55 12.21 -4.12
N ASP A 97 3.51 12.21 -5.05
CA ASP A 97 3.30 11.78 -6.42
C ASP A 97 2.72 10.37 -6.49
N GLY A 98 1.76 10.18 -7.39
CA GLY A 98 1.21 8.88 -7.73
C GLY A 98 2.16 8.03 -8.60
N ALA A 99 1.59 6.98 -9.20
CA ALA A 99 2.30 6.18 -10.19
C ALA A 99 2.62 7.02 -11.43
N ALA A 100 3.67 6.65 -12.15
CA ALA A 100 4.04 7.28 -13.39
C ALA A 100 4.29 6.26 -14.50
N ALA A 101 4.10 6.69 -15.74
CA ALA A 101 4.55 5.98 -16.93
C ALA A 101 5.70 6.75 -17.59
N LEU A 102 6.58 6.02 -18.28
CA LEU A 102 7.64 6.62 -19.09
C LEU A 102 7.20 6.65 -20.56
N VAL A 103 6.98 7.84 -21.10
CA VAL A 103 6.55 8.07 -22.50
C VAL A 103 7.62 8.91 -23.17
N ASP A 104 8.27 8.36 -24.20
CA ASP A 104 9.38 9.01 -24.92
C ASP A 104 10.48 9.58 -23.99
N GLY A 105 10.77 8.86 -22.90
CA GLY A 105 11.77 9.27 -21.90
C GLY A 105 11.26 10.29 -20.87
N HIS A 106 10.00 10.70 -20.94
CA HIS A 106 9.37 11.65 -20.02
C HIS A 106 8.51 10.92 -18.99
N ARG A 107 8.60 11.35 -17.72
CA ARG A 107 7.80 10.80 -16.63
C ARG A 107 6.45 11.51 -16.59
N MET A 108 5.37 10.76 -16.79
CA MET A 108 3.99 11.27 -16.77
C MET A 108 3.21 10.61 -15.64
N LEU A 109 2.59 11.40 -14.76
CA LEU A 109 1.77 10.87 -13.66
C LEU A 109 0.49 10.23 -14.20
N VAL A 110 0.07 9.15 -13.53
CA VAL A 110 -1.08 8.32 -13.88
C VAL A 110 -1.95 8.14 -12.65
N ASP A 111 -3.24 8.45 -12.79
CA ASP A 111 -4.25 8.29 -11.74
C ASP A 111 -5.13 7.05 -11.92
N SER A 112 -5.24 6.54 -13.15
CA SER A 112 -6.15 5.46 -13.52
C SER A 112 -5.76 4.84 -14.87
N MET A 113 -6.26 3.62 -15.11
CA MET A 113 -6.17 2.92 -16.40
C MET A 113 -7.31 3.28 -17.36
N GLU A 114 -8.17 4.24 -17.03
CA GLU A 114 -9.31 4.58 -17.88
C GLU A 114 -8.84 5.24 -19.18
N ALA A 115 -9.30 4.71 -20.31
CA ALA A 115 -8.99 5.26 -21.61
C ALA A 115 -9.82 6.53 -21.87
N LYS A 116 -9.21 7.71 -21.72
CA LYS A 116 -9.67 8.90 -22.47
C LYS A 116 -8.86 8.95 -23.75
N ARG A 117 -9.54 8.94 -24.91
CA ARG A 117 -8.88 9.21 -26.20
C ARG A 117 -8.21 10.58 -26.11
N VAL A 118 -6.91 10.59 -25.92
CA VAL A 118 -6.05 11.72 -26.26
C VAL A 118 -5.32 11.25 -27.51
N ASP A 119 -5.44 11.99 -28.60
CA ASP A 119 -4.88 11.67 -29.92
C ASP A 119 -3.34 11.81 -29.95
N GLU A 120 -2.64 11.27 -28.96
CA GLU A 120 -1.18 11.18 -28.92
C GLU A 120 -0.72 9.76 -28.58
N VAL A 121 0.35 9.38 -29.29
CA VAL A 121 0.77 8.02 -29.59
C VAL A 121 1.32 7.31 -28.35
N LEU A 122 0.48 6.55 -27.64
CA LEU A 122 0.96 5.55 -26.67
C LEU A 122 1.23 4.22 -27.39
N PRO A 123 2.33 3.50 -27.05
CA PRO A 123 2.60 2.16 -27.56
C PRO A 123 1.40 1.24 -27.32
N LYS A 124 1.14 0.33 -28.28
CA LYS A 124 0.00 -0.58 -28.22
C LYS A 124 -0.07 -1.33 -26.89
N GLY A 125 -1.13 -1.09 -26.13
CA GLY A 125 -1.50 -1.91 -24.96
C GLY A 125 -1.92 -1.13 -23.72
N VAL A 126 -1.60 0.16 -23.61
CA VAL A 126 -1.87 0.92 -22.38
C VAL A 126 -2.35 2.33 -22.74
N CYS A 127 -3.62 2.63 -22.46
CA CYS A 127 -4.20 3.97 -22.61
C CYS A 127 -4.31 4.58 -21.21
N LEU A 128 -3.40 5.50 -20.87
CA LEU A 128 -3.32 6.10 -19.53
C LEU A 128 -3.90 7.50 -19.56
N CYS A 129 -4.76 7.83 -18.59
CA CYS A 129 -5.10 9.21 -18.31
C CYS A 129 -3.89 9.91 -17.69
N VAL A 130 -3.26 10.81 -18.43
CA VAL A 130 -2.28 11.74 -17.88
C VAL A 130 -2.99 13.02 -17.48
N THR A 131 -2.85 13.42 -16.21
CA THR A 131 -3.33 14.72 -15.74
C THR A 131 -2.35 15.81 -16.14
N HIS A 132 -2.78 16.76 -16.97
CA HIS A 132 -2.07 18.02 -17.18
C HIS A 132 -2.55 19.04 -16.13
N GLU A 133 -1.62 19.59 -15.35
CA GLU A 133 -1.85 20.81 -14.54
C GLU A 133 -1.88 22.06 -15.43
#